data_AF-A0A401UNH1-F1
#
_entry.id   AF-A0A401UNH1-F1
#
_cell.length_a   1.000
_cell.length_b   1.000
_cell.length_c   1.000
_cell.angle_alpha   90.00
_cell.angle_beta   90.00
_cell.angle_gamma   90.00
#
_symmetry.space_group_name_H-M   'P 1'
#
loop_
_entity.id
_entity.type
_entity.pdbx_description
1 polymer ?
#
loop_
_entity_poly.entity_id
_entity_poly.type
_entity_poly.pdbx_seq_one_letter_code
_entity_poly.pdbx_strand_id
1 'polypeptide(L)'
;MFCINKLKQLNIFEQLGELKDLRKKQPVGFTKLLADNFDIKSFIPESFTQKYYTDLGRDRKYNLSSVLSPLIIMQIFHIPTTVLLNLFLIFSTEIREFCSCKPQY
;
A
#
# COMPACT_ATOMS: atom_id res chain seq x y z
N MET A 1 -6.90 -10.15 -16.28
CA MET A 1 -8.09 -10.58 -15.51
C MET A 1 -7.60 -11.08 -14.16
N PHE A 2 -7.92 -10.37 -13.09
CA PHE A 2 -7.49 -10.69 -11.72
C PHE A 2 -8.32 -11.88 -11.21
N CYS A 3 -7.72 -13.07 -11.12
CA CYS A 3 -8.36 -14.28 -10.59
C CYS A 3 -7.52 -14.82 -9.43
N ILE A 4 -8.02 -14.63 -8.21
CA ILE A 4 -7.42 -15.17 -6.98
C ILE A 4 -7.49 -16.71 -6.98
N ASN A 5 -8.56 -17.26 -7.55
CA ASN A 5 -8.77 -18.69 -7.72
C ASN A 5 -8.70 -19.08 -9.20
N LYS A 6 -7.76 -19.98 -9.55
CA LYS A 6 -7.59 -20.48 -10.93
C LYS A 6 -8.58 -21.58 -11.30
N LEU A 7 -9.27 -22.18 -10.33
CA LEU A 7 -10.11 -23.37 -10.54
C LEU A 7 -11.61 -23.05 -10.62
N LYS A 8 -12.04 -21.89 -10.09
CA LYS A 8 -13.45 -21.49 -10.03
C LYS A 8 -13.62 -20.10 -10.65
N GLN A 9 -14.61 -19.94 -11.54
CA GLN A 9 -15.06 -18.61 -11.95
C GLN A 9 -15.86 -18.00 -10.80
N LEU A 10 -15.38 -16.87 -10.30
CA LEU A 10 -15.97 -16.18 -9.16
C LEU A 10 -16.69 -14.93 -9.64
N ASN A 11 -17.83 -14.63 -9.04
CA ASN A 11 -18.39 -13.29 -9.17
C ASN A 11 -17.58 -12.28 -8.34
N ILE A 12 -17.79 -10.98 -8.56
CA ILE A 12 -17.04 -9.91 -7.90
C ILE A 12 -17.13 -10.00 -6.36
N PHE A 13 -18.30 -10.34 -5.81
CA PHE A 13 -18.47 -10.45 -4.35
C PHE A 13 -17.69 -11.62 -3.76
N GLU A 14 -17.64 -12.74 -4.46
CA GLU A 14 -16.83 -13.90 -4.06
C GLU A 14 -15.34 -13.58 -4.15
N GLN A 15 -14.89 -12.92 -5.22
CA GLN A 15 -13.50 -12.46 -5.35
C GLN A 15 -13.09 -11.51 -4.21
N LEU A 16 -13.98 -10.58 -3.83
CA LEU A 16 -13.75 -9.70 -2.69
C LEU A 16 -13.70 -10.48 -1.37
N GLY A 17 -14.52 -11.52 -1.22
CA GLY A 17 -14.47 -12.44 -0.08
C GLY A 17 -13.12 -13.14 0.04
N GLU A 18 -12.64 -13.74 -1.06
CA GLU A 18 -11.33 -14.40 -1.10
C GLU A 18 -10.17 -13.41 -0.85
N LEU A 19 -10.26 -12.19 -1.37
CA LEU A 19 -9.26 -11.15 -1.12
C LEU A 19 -9.19 -10.76 0.37
N LYS A 20 -10.35 -10.62 1.01
CA LYS A 20 -10.44 -10.35 2.46
C LYS A 20 -9.84 -11.48 3.28
N ASP A 21 -10.05 -12.71 2.86
CA ASP A 21 -9.47 -13.91 3.47
C ASP A 21 -7.95 -13.95 3.27
N LEU A 22 -7.45 -13.67 2.06
CA LEU A 22 -6.03 -13.61 1.76
C LEU A 22 -5.33 -12.56 2.62
N ARG A 23 -5.91 -11.35 2.74
CA ARG A 23 -5.40 -10.29 3.60
C ARG A 23 -5.24 -10.74 5.05
N LYS A 24 -6.18 -11.54 5.58
CA LYS A 24 -6.15 -12.05 6.96
C LYS A 24 -5.18 -13.22 7.15
N LYS A 25 -5.21 -14.19 6.24
CA LYS A 25 -4.47 -15.46 6.36
C LYS A 25 -3.03 -15.37 5.87
N GLN A 26 -2.78 -14.53 4.86
CA GLN A 26 -1.51 -14.42 4.14
C GLN A 26 -1.19 -12.94 3.81
N PRO A 27 -0.93 -12.10 4.83
CA PRO A 27 -0.73 -10.66 4.64
C PRO A 27 0.48 -10.32 3.74
N VAL A 28 1.52 -11.14 3.75
CA VAL A 28 2.69 -10.99 2.87
C VAL A 28 2.31 -11.25 1.41
N GLY A 29 1.64 -12.37 1.13
CA GLY A 29 1.18 -12.69 -0.23
C GLY A 29 0.20 -11.66 -0.78
N PHE A 30 -0.68 -11.14 0.09
CA PHE A 30 -1.56 -10.01 -0.26
C PHE A 30 -0.77 -8.74 -0.63
N THR A 31 0.27 -8.41 0.12
CA THR A 31 1.10 -7.21 -0.13
C THR A 31 1.86 -7.32 -1.46
N LYS A 32 2.39 -8.49 -1.80
CA LYS A 32 3.02 -8.74 -3.12
C LYS A 32 2.04 -8.57 -4.27
N LEU A 33 0.88 -9.21 -4.14
CA LEU A 33 -0.19 -9.09 -5.12
C LEU A 33 -0.64 -7.63 -5.28
N LEU A 34 -0.73 -6.87 -4.19
CA LEU A 34 -1.02 -5.44 -4.24
C LEU A 34 0.10 -4.69 -5.00
N ALA A 35 1.37 -4.93 -4.69
CA ALA A 35 2.50 -4.32 -5.38
C ALA A 35 2.47 -4.56 -6.90
N ASP A 36 2.15 -5.78 -7.33
CA ASP A 36 2.15 -6.16 -8.75
C ASP A 36 0.99 -5.54 -9.55
N ASN A 37 -0.14 -5.25 -8.90
CA ASN A 37 -1.37 -4.83 -9.58
C ASN A 37 -1.78 -3.38 -9.29
N PHE A 38 -1.11 -2.70 -8.35
CA PHE A 38 -1.49 -1.37 -7.89
C PHE A 38 -0.30 -0.40 -7.95
N ASP A 39 -0.26 0.42 -8.99
CA ASP A 39 0.67 1.55 -9.08
C ASP A 39 0.04 2.81 -8.47
N ILE A 40 0.47 3.16 -7.26
CA ILE A 40 -0.01 4.35 -6.52
C ILE A 40 0.15 5.62 -7.34
N LYS A 41 1.24 5.76 -8.12
CA LYS A 41 1.52 7.00 -8.84
C LYS A 41 0.44 7.31 -9.88
N SER A 42 -0.14 6.27 -10.49
CA SER A 42 -1.22 6.41 -11.46
C SER A 42 -2.52 6.99 -10.88
N PHE A 43 -2.72 6.89 -9.55
CA PHE A 43 -3.91 7.38 -8.86
C PHE A 43 -3.73 8.76 -8.23
N ILE A 44 -2.53 9.33 -8.22
CA ILE A 44 -2.27 10.65 -7.62
C ILE A 44 -2.62 11.73 -8.64
N PRO A 45 -3.56 12.66 -8.33
CA PRO A 45 -3.86 13.76 -9.22
C PRO A 45 -2.64 14.66 -9.44
N GLU A 46 -2.49 15.17 -10.66
CA GLU A 46 -1.37 16.05 -11.00
C GLU A 46 -1.33 17.30 -10.11
N SER A 47 -2.49 17.91 -9.83
CA SER A 47 -2.60 19.07 -8.95
C SER A 47 -2.05 18.81 -7.54
N PHE A 48 -2.26 17.61 -7.00
CA PHE A 48 -1.74 17.21 -5.71
C PHE A 48 -0.23 17.01 -5.75
N THR A 49 0.28 16.41 -6.83
CA THR A 49 1.72 16.25 -7.08
C THR A 49 2.41 17.59 -7.17
N GLN A 50 1.90 18.50 -8.01
CA GLN A 50 2.44 19.85 -8.14
C GLN A 50 2.43 20.59 -6.80
N LYS A 51 1.33 20.52 -6.04
CA LYS A 51 1.24 21.15 -4.73
C LYS A 51 2.21 20.55 -3.72
N TYR A 52 2.41 19.23 -3.76
CA TYR A 52 3.36 18.56 -2.90
C TYR A 52 4.78 19.02 -3.20
N TYR A 53 5.16 19.23 -4.47
CA TYR A 53 6.52 19.58 -4.87
C TYR A 53 6.79 21.08 -5.07
N THR A 54 5.92 21.98 -4.58
CA THR A 54 6.17 23.43 -4.68
C THR A 54 7.40 23.86 -3.88
N ASP A 55 8.15 24.84 -4.37
CA ASP A 55 9.36 25.35 -3.70
C ASP A 55 9.08 25.94 -2.31
N LEU A 56 7.85 26.43 -2.10
CA LEU A 56 7.38 26.89 -0.80
C LEU A 56 6.99 25.71 0.08
N GLY A 57 7.48 25.69 1.33
CA GLY A 57 7.09 24.72 2.36
C GLY A 57 8.27 24.17 3.16
N ARG A 58 8.07 22.97 3.73
CA ARG A 58 9.09 22.23 4.47
C ARG A 58 9.91 21.38 3.51
N ASP A 59 11.19 21.21 3.80
CA ASP A 59 12.04 20.24 3.10
C ASP A 59 11.44 18.83 3.15
N ARG A 60 11.34 18.22 1.97
CA ARG A 60 10.74 16.89 1.79
C ARG A 60 11.86 15.86 1.78
N LYS A 61 11.94 15.10 2.87
CA LYS A 61 12.87 13.96 2.97
C LYS A 61 12.39 12.72 2.19
N TYR A 62 11.11 12.66 1.86
CA TYR A 62 10.47 11.51 1.21
C TYR A 62 9.69 11.93 -0.02
N ASN A 63 9.58 11.03 -0.99
CA ASN A 63 8.73 11.22 -2.17
C ASN A 63 7.26 11.11 -1.80
N LEU A 64 6.40 11.77 -2.58
CA LEU A 64 4.94 11.77 -2.36
C LEU A 64 4.36 10.36 -2.28
N SER A 65 4.72 9.51 -3.24
CA SER A 65 4.31 8.10 -3.25
C SER A 65 4.73 7.39 -1.95
N SER A 66 5.97 7.57 -1.48
CA SER A 66 6.45 6.94 -0.26
C SER A 66 5.74 7.41 1.02
N VAL A 67 5.14 8.61 0.99
CA VAL A 67 4.30 9.11 2.09
C VAL A 67 2.88 8.54 2.01
N LEU A 68 2.34 8.37 0.81
CA LEU A 68 0.98 7.87 0.61
C LEU A 68 0.87 6.35 0.76
N SER A 69 1.84 5.57 0.30
CA SER A 69 1.78 4.10 0.36
C SER A 69 1.54 3.55 1.78
N PRO A 70 2.24 4.01 2.83
CA PRO A 70 1.99 3.54 4.18
C PRO A 70 0.59 3.90 4.69
N LEU A 71 0.05 5.07 4.31
CA LEU A 71 -1.30 5.50 4.70
C LEU A 71 -2.37 4.62 4.04
N ILE A 72 -2.15 4.20 2.79
CA ILE A 72 -3.02 3.24 2.10
C ILE A 72 -2.95 1.88 2.80
N ILE A 73 -1.74 1.42 3.17
CA ILE A 73 -1.56 0.19 3.95
C ILE A 73 -2.30 0.27 5.29
N MET A 74 -2.23 1.40 6.00
CA MET A 74 -3.01 1.60 7.22
C MET A 74 -4.51 1.41 6.97
N GLN A 75 -5.03 1.98 5.89
CA GLN A 75 -6.45 1.86 5.56
C GLN A 75 -6.85 0.43 5.18
N ILE A 76 -6.02 -0.28 4.39
CA ILE A 76 -6.32 -1.64 3.92
C ILE A 76 -6.28 -2.65 5.08
N PHE A 77 -5.28 -2.54 5.96
CA PHE A 77 -5.11 -3.44 7.10
C PHE A 77 -5.84 -2.98 8.36
N HIS A 78 -6.54 -1.86 8.29
CA HIS A 78 -7.21 -1.22 9.43
C HIS A 78 -6.24 -0.99 10.62
N ILE A 79 -5.03 -0.53 10.33
CA ILE A 79 -4.03 -0.22 11.36
C ILE A 79 -4.47 1.09 12.06
N PRO A 80 -4.79 1.04 13.36
CA PRO A 80 -5.43 2.17 14.05
C PRO A 80 -4.51 3.35 14.33
N THR A 81 -3.19 3.16 14.40
CA THR A 81 -2.25 4.21 14.81
C THR A 81 -0.98 4.23 13.97
N THR A 82 -0.39 5.43 13.85
CA THR A 82 0.88 5.65 13.14
C THR A 82 2.06 4.98 13.85
N VAL A 83 2.01 4.86 15.18
CA VAL A 83 3.00 4.11 15.97
C VAL A 83 3.01 2.64 15.57
N LEU A 84 1.83 2.03 15.43
CA LEU A 84 1.72 0.64 15.01
C LEU A 84 2.12 0.46 13.54
N LEU A 85 1.78 1.41 12.66
CA LEU A 85 2.31 1.43 11.29
C LEU A 85 3.84 1.45 11.29
N ASN A 86 4.46 2.28 12.12
CA ASN A 86 5.91 2.37 12.20
C ASN A 86 6.53 1.04 12.66
N LEU A 87 5.93 0.35 13.63
CA LEU A 87 6.35 -1.00 14.03
C LEU A 87 6.27 -1.97 12.83
N PHE A 88 5.17 -1.95 12.07
CA PHE A 88 5.05 -2.78 10.88
C PHE A 88 6.13 -2.48 9.83
N LEU A 89 6.47 -1.21 9.59
CA LEU A 89 7.51 -0.81 8.64
C LEU A 89 8.93 -1.24 9.09
N ILE A 90 9.17 -1.30 10.40
CA ILE A 90 10.43 -1.79 10.97
C ILE A 90 10.53 -3.31 10.77
N PHE A 91 9.49 -4.05 11.18
CA PHE A 91 9.54 -5.51 11.23
C PHE A 91 9.21 -6.20 9.89
N SER A 92 8.51 -5.54 8.97
CA SER A 92 8.11 -6.12 7.69
C SER A 92 8.85 -5.50 6.51
N THR A 93 9.77 -6.26 5.92
CA THR A 93 10.48 -5.87 4.69
C THR A 93 9.52 -5.72 3.52
N GLU A 94 8.52 -6.59 3.41
CA GLU A 94 7.54 -6.61 2.32
C GLU A 94 6.71 -5.32 2.27
N ILE A 95 6.23 -4.85 3.44
CA ILE A 95 5.50 -3.57 3.53
C ILE A 95 6.43 -2.39 3.20
N ARG A 96 7.69 -2.46 3.65
CA ARG A 96 8.68 -1.41 3.40
C ARG A 96 9.06 -1.29 1.92
N GLU A 97 9.21 -2.42 1.24
CA GLU A 97 9.43 -2.51 -0.20
C GLU A 97 8.24 -1.93 -0.98
N PHE A 98 7.02 -2.36 -0.65
CA PHE A 98 5.80 -1.78 -1.22
C PHE A 98 5.73 -0.27 -1.03
N CYS A 99 6.08 0.22 0.17
CA CYS A 99 6.03 1.64 0.47
C CYS A 99 7.21 2.44 -0.09
N SER A 100 8.22 1.79 -0.65
CA SER A 100 9.47 2.44 -1.07
C SER A 100 10.06 3.35 0.04
N CYS A 101 9.86 2.99 1.31
CA CYS A 101 10.39 3.74 2.45
C CYS A 101 11.79 3.23 2.76
N LYS A 102 12.82 4.05 2.55
CA LYS A 102 14.17 3.71 3.04
C LYS A 102 14.19 3.84 4.57
N PRO A 103 14.77 2.88 5.32
CA PRO A 103 14.98 3.05 6.75
C PRO A 103 15.89 4.25 7.00
N GLN A 104 15.52 5.11 7.94
CA GLN A 104 16.43 6.12 8.48
C GLN A 104 17.15 5.49 9.67
N TYR A 105 18.37 5.03 9.45
CA TYR A 105 19.32 4.76 10.53
C TYR A 105 20.13 6.03 10.79
#